data_AF-A0A6V8ILV9-F1
#
_entry.id   AF-A0A6V8ILV9-F1
#
_cell.length_a   1.000
_cell.length_b   1.000
_cell.length_c   1.000
_cell.angle_alpha   90.00
_cell.angle_beta   90.00
_cell.angle_gamma   90.00
#
_symmetry.space_group_name_H-M   'P 1'
#
loop_
_entity.id
_entity.type
_entity.pdbx_description
1 polymer ?
#
loop_
_entity_poly.entity_id
_entity_poly.type
_entity_poly.pdbx_seq_one_letter_code
_entity_poly.pdbx_strand_id
1 'polypeptide(L)'
;MSKNTSSQGESLVRQLVDLFGGMKKMAVALGHRSHTTIYGWIRSDRIPPWRESEIREAAIALGVDVDEALLGKVFAGGRKSRQVA
;
A
#
# COMPACT_ATOMS: atom_id res chain seq x y z
N MET A 1 -23.79 0.79 -11.43
CA MET A 1 -23.03 -0.02 -10.46
C MET A 1 -22.33 0.89 -9.46
N SER A 2 -22.17 0.43 -8.22
CA SER A 2 -22.07 1.20 -6.97
C SER A 2 -21.06 2.35 -6.93
N LYS A 3 -21.55 3.51 -6.51
CA LYS A 3 -20.74 4.61 -5.98
C LYS A 3 -20.27 4.23 -4.59
N ASN A 4 -18.97 4.26 -4.32
CA ASN A 4 -18.46 4.34 -2.95
C ASN A 4 -17.46 5.51 -2.87
N THR A 5 -18.03 6.69 -2.70
CA THR A 5 -17.34 7.91 -2.31
C THR A 5 -16.93 7.79 -0.84
N SER A 6 -15.63 7.67 -0.58
CA SER A 6 -15.05 7.97 0.73
C SER A 6 -13.98 9.03 0.53
N SER A 7 -14.40 10.29 0.63
CA SER A 7 -13.52 11.44 0.78
C SER A 7 -12.81 11.33 2.13
N GLN A 8 -11.63 10.72 2.13
CA GLN A 8 -10.65 10.68 3.21
C GLN A 8 -9.31 10.85 2.52
N GLY A 9 -8.46 11.79 2.98
CA GLY A 9 -7.18 12.09 2.33
C GLY A 9 -6.46 10.82 1.88
N GLU A 10 -6.16 10.74 0.59
CA GLU A 10 -5.82 9.49 -0.09
C GLU A 10 -4.69 8.75 0.64
N SER A 11 -5.03 7.64 1.30
CA SER A 11 -4.03 6.76 1.92
C SER A 11 -3.00 6.38 0.87
N LEU A 12 -1.73 6.73 1.11
CA LEU A 12 -0.63 6.41 0.20
C LEU A 12 -0.47 4.90 0.06
N VAL A 13 -0.74 4.16 1.15
CA VAL A 13 -0.79 2.69 1.13
C VAL A 13 -1.89 2.21 0.20
N ARG A 14 -3.08 2.82 0.23
CA ARG A 14 -4.16 2.45 -0.68
C ARG A 14 -3.82 2.75 -2.14
N GLN A 15 -3.22 3.90 -2.43
CA GLN A 15 -2.74 4.25 -3.78
C GLN A 15 -1.75 3.20 -4.29
N LEU A 16 -0.74 2.85 -3.48
CA LEU A 16 0.23 1.81 -3.81
C LEU A 16 -0.47 0.47 -4.09
N VAL A 17 -1.42 0.06 -3.25
CA VAL A 17 -2.18 -1.19 -3.45
C VAL A 17 -2.98 -1.18 -4.75
N ASP A 18 -3.57 -0.03 -5.11
CA ASP A 18 -4.36 0.11 -6.32
C ASP A 18 -3.49 0.01 -7.59
N LEU A 19 -2.20 0.41 -7.55
CA LEU A 19 -1.24 0.19 -8.64
C LEU A 19 -0.99 -1.29 -8.95
N PHE A 20 -0.98 -2.14 -7.92
CA PHE A 20 -0.92 -3.60 -8.10
C PHE A 20 -2.24 -4.19 -8.60
N GLY A 21 -3.29 -3.37 -8.80
CA GLY A 21 -4.63 -3.79 -9.19
C GLY A 21 -5.46 -4.31 -8.01
N GLY A 22 -5.15 -3.85 -6.80
CA GLY A 22 -5.92 -4.08 -5.58
C GLY A 22 -5.35 -5.15 -4.64
N MET A 23 -5.97 -5.26 -3.45
CA MET A 23 -5.45 -6.04 -2.32
C MET A 23 -5.12 -7.50 -2.66
N LYS A 24 -5.97 -8.17 -3.44
CA LYS A 24 -5.78 -9.58 -3.78
C LYS A 24 -4.56 -9.79 -4.69
N LYS A 25 -4.38 -8.92 -5.69
CA LYS A 25 -3.26 -9.01 -6.63
C LYS A 25 -1.94 -8.70 -5.94
N MET A 26 -1.90 -7.65 -5.11
CA MET A 26 -0.73 -7.33 -4.30
C MET A 26 -0.37 -8.47 -3.34
N ALA A 27 -1.37 -9.08 -2.67
CA ALA A 27 -1.14 -10.21 -1.79
C ALA A 27 -0.50 -11.41 -2.53
N VAL A 28 -0.99 -11.73 -3.73
CA VAL A 28 -0.42 -12.79 -4.57
C VAL A 28 1.00 -12.43 -5.00
N ALA A 29 1.24 -11.18 -5.42
CA ALA A 29 2.56 -10.69 -5.82
C ALA A 29 3.61 -10.84 -4.72
N LEU A 30 3.20 -10.61 -3.47
CA LEU A 30 4.05 -10.71 -2.28
C LEU A 30 4.06 -12.12 -1.64
N GLY A 31 3.49 -13.13 -2.32
CA GLY A 31 3.46 -14.51 -1.84
C GLY A 31 2.60 -14.74 -0.59
N HIS A 32 1.66 -13.85 -0.28
CA HIS A 32 0.73 -14.01 0.83
C HIS A 32 -0.42 -14.96 0.49
N ARG A 33 -0.79 -15.81 1.45
CA ARG A 33 -1.94 -16.73 1.33
C ARG A 33 -3.30 -16.01 1.34
N SER A 34 -3.34 -14.79 1.88
CA SER A 34 -4.57 -14.00 2.04
C SER A 34 -4.29 -12.50 1.91
N HIS A 35 -5.31 -11.75 1.50
CA HIS A 35 -5.28 -10.30 1.40
C HIS A 35 -5.44 -9.58 2.75
N THR A 36 -5.64 -10.32 3.85
CA THR A 36 -5.80 -9.77 5.21
C THR A 36 -4.60 -8.94 5.66
N THR A 37 -3.38 -9.34 5.27
CA THR A 37 -2.15 -8.57 5.53
C THR A 37 -2.23 -7.18 4.87
N ILE A 38 -2.62 -7.13 3.60
CA ILE A 38 -2.75 -5.89 2.83
C ILE A 38 -3.89 -5.02 3.38
N TYR A 39 -5.02 -5.63 3.75
CA TYR A 39 -6.10 -4.94 4.44
C TYR A 39 -5.63 -4.29 5.75
N GLY A 40 -4.79 -5.01 6.52
CA GLY A 40 -4.16 -4.49 7.73
C GLY A 40 -3.30 -3.25 7.47
N TRP A 41 -2.50 -3.27 6.41
CA TRP A 41 -1.68 -2.11 6.00
C TRP A 41 -2.53 -0.91 5.61
N ILE A 42 -3.59 -1.11 4.80
CA ILE A 42 -4.50 -0.02 4.41
C ILE A 42 -5.19 0.56 5.63
N ARG A 43 -5.71 -0.30 6.52
CA ARG A 43 -6.43 0.14 7.72
C ARG A 43 -5.54 0.90 8.70
N SER A 44 -4.26 0.55 8.77
CA SER A 44 -3.27 1.21 9.63
C SER A 44 -2.51 2.34 8.93
N ASP A 45 -2.77 2.56 7.64
CA ASP A 45 -2.00 3.44 6.74
C ASP A 45 -0.48 3.28 6.92
N ARG A 46 -0.03 2.02 7.11
CA ARG A 46 1.36 1.69 7.42
C ARG A 46 1.77 0.35 6.85
N ILE A 47 2.91 0.34 6.16
CA ILE A 47 3.59 -0.88 5.73
C ILE A 47 4.88 -1.03 6.56
N PRO A 48 5.22 -2.24 7.04
CA PRO A 48 6.50 -2.46 7.70
C PRO A 48 7.68 -2.15 6.78
N PRO A 49 8.74 -1.45 7.26
CA PRO A 49 9.82 -0.98 6.40
C PRO A 49 10.59 -2.11 5.70
N TRP A 50 10.71 -3.28 6.33
CA TRP A 50 11.35 -4.44 5.70
C TRP A 50 10.59 -5.03 4.51
N ARG A 51 9.33 -4.61 4.27
CA ARG A 51 8.56 -5.01 3.07
C ARG A 51 8.88 -4.14 1.85
N GLU A 52 9.66 -3.06 2.01
CA GLU A 52 9.98 -2.14 0.92
C GLU A 52 10.71 -2.84 -0.23
N SER A 53 11.73 -3.66 0.07
CA SER A 53 12.47 -4.41 -0.96
C SER A 53 11.58 -5.40 -1.69
N GLU A 54 10.75 -6.15 -0.97
CA GLU A 54 9.83 -7.12 -1.55
C GLU A 54 8.77 -6.45 -2.45
N ILE A 55 8.28 -5.27 -2.06
CA ILE A 55 7.33 -4.50 -2.87
C ILE A 55 7.98 -4.00 -4.14
N ARG A 56 9.24 -3.52 -4.09
CA ARG A 56 10.00 -3.14 -5.29
C ARG A 56 10.20 -4.33 -6.22
N GLU A 57 10.64 -5.47 -5.68
CA GLU A 57 10.85 -6.70 -6.46
C GLU A 57 9.56 -7.17 -7.11
N ALA A 58 8.44 -7.15 -6.38
CA ALA A 58 7.13 -7.51 -6.90
C ALA A 58 6.64 -6.54 -7.99
N ALA A 59 6.89 -5.23 -7.84
CA ALA A 59 6.56 -4.23 -8.86
C ALA A 59 7.34 -4.48 -10.15
N ILE A 60 8.65 -4.72 -10.05
CA ILE A 60 9.52 -5.04 -11.19
C ILE A 60 9.04 -6.33 -11.87
N ALA A 61 8.78 -7.39 -11.09
CA ALA A 61 8.35 -8.68 -11.62
C ALA A 61 7.00 -8.61 -12.37
N LEU A 62 6.11 -7.71 -11.94
CA LEU A 62 4.79 -7.51 -12.56
C LEU A 62 4.75 -6.39 -13.60
N GLY A 63 5.85 -5.66 -13.81
CA GLY A 63 5.87 -4.47 -14.67
C GLY A 63 4.95 -3.35 -14.18
N VAL A 64 4.72 -3.26 -12.86
CA VAL A 64 3.93 -2.18 -12.25
C VAL A 64 4.84 -0.97 -12.11
N ASP A 65 4.45 0.14 -12.72
CA ASP A 65 5.14 1.42 -12.56
C ASP A 65 4.79 2.02 -11.20
N VAL A 66 5.69 1.87 -10.24
CA VAL A 66 5.57 2.47 -8.91
C VAL A 66 6.59 3.60 -8.81
N ASP A 67 6.09 4.83 -8.76
CA ASP A 67 6.93 6.02 -8.54
C ASP A 67 7.70 5.91 -7.22
N GLU A 68 9.03 6.08 -7.28
CA GLU A 68 9.90 6.11 -6.10
C GLU A 68 9.50 7.22 -5.12
N ALA A 69 8.91 8.32 -5.59
CA ALA A 69 8.37 9.36 -4.71
C ALA A 69 7.16 8.86 -3.91
N LEU A 70 6.31 7.99 -4.49
CA LEU A 70 5.21 7.36 -3.77
C LEU A 70 5.73 6.37 -2.73
N LEU A 71 6.67 5.49 -3.10
CA LEU A 71 7.33 4.57 -2.15
C LEU A 71 7.96 5.33 -1.00
N GLY A 72 8.75 6.37 -1.30
CA GLY A 72 9.36 7.23 -0.30
C GLY A 72 8.35 7.82 0.68
N LYS A 73 7.19 8.32 0.19
CA LYS A 73 6.12 8.84 1.04
C LYS A 73 5.43 7.76 1.88
N VAL A 74 5.16 6.59 1.30
CA VAL A 74 4.55 5.43 2.00
C VAL A 74 5.41 5.00 3.18
N PHE A 75 6.73 4.87 2.96
CA PHE A 75 7.66 4.40 3.99
C PHE A 75 8.15 5.51 4.93
N ALA A 76 8.13 6.79 4.51
CA ALA A 76 8.37 7.93 5.39
C ALA A 76 7.16 8.26 6.29
N GLY A 77 5.94 7.96 5.85
CA GLY A 77 4.67 8.29 6.51
C GLY A 77 4.42 7.61 7.86
N GLY A 78 5.21 6.58 8.20
CA GLY A 78 5.14 5.88 9.50
C GLY A 78 5.48 6.76 10.72
N ARG A 79 5.88 8.02 10.53
CA ARG A 79 6.11 9.03 11.58
C ARG A 79 5.08 10.16 11.61
N LYS A 80 3.87 10.01 11.06
CA LYS A 80 2.81 10.95 11.44
C LYS A 80 2.38 10.68 12.88
N SER A 81 3.08 11.35 13.79
CA SER A 81 2.67 11.70 15.13
C SER A 81 1.17 11.87 15.17
N ARG A 82 0.51 11.05 15.96
CA ARG A 82 -0.83 11.31 16.46
C ARG A 82 -0.78 12.71 17.08
N GLN A 83 -1.24 13.74 16.36
CA GLN A 83 -1.64 14.98 17.01
C GLN A 83 -2.80 14.60 17.90
N VAL A 84 -2.49 14.37 19.17
CA VAL A 84 -3.44 14.37 20.25
C VAL A 84 -3.90 15.82 20.39
N ALA A 85 -5.19 16.03 20.11
CA ALA A 85 -5.90 17.25 20.49
C ALA A 85 -6.13 17.26 22.00
#